data_AF-M3JUJ9-F1
#
_entry.id   AF-M3JUJ9-F1
#
_cell.length_a   1.000
_cell.length_b   1.000
_cell.length_c   1.000
_cell.angle_alpha   90.00
_cell.angle_beta   90.00
_cell.angle_gamma   90.00
#
_symmetry.space_group_name_H-M   'P 1'
#
loop_
_entity.id
_entity.type
_entity.pdbx_description
1 polymer ?
#
loop_
_entity_poly.entity_id
_entity_poly.type
_entity_poly.pdbx_seq_one_letter_code
_entity_poly.pdbx_strand_id
1 'polypeptide(L)'
;RTTDQKEEPAVVVEEGGALTSGVDSYLQTTNEIKFVDLITNKNIQYIASLEQLWSSLTSIKKTYSLNIGTEFLIFKTGVNPVWEDPINSKGGRWVFRFNRKVIDDDYAKQEKLRKRSCLIWERLVLKTLTGSLIPNSNTQEIQDLLLNDICGLVLSVRKDEDIISLWNSNLNFYGGNLNSNKKDSKKLITSFQARRIICDSILRVIRECDLILQGNNDCIETLDTGSNERVYGVSFEYRVHADNEREKEKVMYSGNTSSSLSSPSLNTNNNNSNNNTNGYHGHHYNRKYNNNNNRNSLRESVTSTTH
;
A
#
# COMPACT_ATOMS: atom_id res chain seq x y z
N ARG A 1 47.63 36.51 -32.99
CA ARG A 1 48.54 35.83 -32.04
C ARG A 1 47.83 35.85 -30.70
N THR A 2 47.37 34.67 -30.32
CA THR A 2 46.47 34.32 -29.22
C THR A 2 47.00 34.76 -27.86
N THR A 3 46.11 35.28 -27.02
CA THR A 3 46.34 35.55 -25.59
C THR A 3 45.91 34.33 -24.79
N ASP A 4 46.89 33.68 -24.16
CA ASP A 4 46.71 32.54 -23.26
C ASP A 4 45.98 32.96 -21.97
N GLN A 5 44.84 32.31 -21.71
CA GLN A 5 44.18 32.30 -20.39
C GLN A 5 44.71 31.08 -19.62
N LYS A 6 45.24 31.31 -18.40
CA LYS A 6 45.64 30.25 -17.48
C LYS A 6 44.40 29.67 -16.79
N GLU A 7 44.27 28.35 -16.86
CA GLU A 7 43.23 27.52 -16.22
C GLU A 7 43.35 27.50 -14.69
N GLU A 8 42.21 27.56 -14.00
CA GLU A 8 42.05 27.21 -12.58
C GLU A 8 41.87 25.68 -12.41
N PRO A 9 42.28 25.08 -11.29
CA PRO A 9 42.30 23.63 -11.13
C PRO A 9 40.89 23.04 -10.88
N ALA A 10 40.62 21.91 -11.51
CA ALA A 10 39.38 21.15 -11.41
C ALA A 10 39.15 20.59 -9.99
N VAL A 11 37.95 20.84 -9.46
CA VAL A 11 37.43 20.24 -8.23
C VAL A 11 37.06 18.78 -8.51
N VAL A 12 37.72 17.86 -7.80
CA VAL A 12 37.35 16.44 -7.77
C VAL A 12 36.09 16.30 -6.94
N VAL A 13 34.98 15.94 -7.59
CA VAL A 13 33.74 15.55 -6.91
C VAL A 13 33.84 14.05 -6.64
N GLU A 14 33.88 13.67 -5.36
CA GLU A 14 33.76 12.27 -4.93
C GLU A 14 32.36 11.75 -5.30
N GLU A 15 32.30 10.77 -6.20
CA GLU A 15 31.06 10.04 -6.52
C GLU A 15 30.64 9.19 -5.32
N GLY A 16 29.51 9.56 -4.73
CA GLY A 16 28.84 8.80 -3.69
C GLY A 16 28.21 7.51 -4.23
N GLY A 17 28.45 6.44 -3.48
CA GLY A 17 27.64 5.22 -3.32
C GLY A 17 26.81 4.74 -4.50
N ALA A 18 27.20 3.59 -5.06
CA ALA A 18 26.42 2.82 -6.04
C ALA A 18 24.96 2.61 -5.57
N LEU A 19 24.05 3.39 -6.15
CA LEU A 19 22.62 3.14 -6.13
C LEU A 19 22.33 1.84 -6.88
N THR A 20 21.41 1.04 -6.35
CA THR A 20 21.05 -0.26 -6.86
C THR A 20 20.40 -0.12 -8.25
N SER A 21 21.12 -0.52 -9.30
CA SER A 21 20.77 -0.41 -10.73
C SER A 21 19.30 -0.69 -11.15
N GLY A 22 18.52 -1.45 -10.38
CA GLY A 22 17.10 -1.71 -10.65
C GLY A 22 16.15 -0.56 -10.30
N VAL A 23 16.47 0.23 -9.27
CA VAL A 23 15.65 1.37 -8.81
C VAL A 23 15.64 2.49 -9.84
N ASP A 24 16.83 2.77 -10.37
CA ASP A 24 17.03 3.76 -11.42
C ASP A 24 16.20 3.42 -12.65
N SER A 25 16.08 2.14 -13.02
CA SER A 25 15.31 1.73 -14.20
C SER A 25 13.81 1.99 -14.07
N TYR A 26 13.18 1.74 -12.91
CA TYR A 26 11.75 2.02 -12.73
C TYR A 26 11.46 3.53 -12.72
N LEU A 27 12.27 4.30 -11.99
CA LEU A 27 12.11 5.75 -11.93
C LEU A 27 12.40 6.42 -13.28
N GLN A 28 13.33 5.90 -14.08
CA GLN A 28 13.59 6.37 -15.45
C GLN A 28 12.38 6.22 -16.38
N THR A 29 11.51 5.25 -16.15
CA THR A 29 10.28 5.06 -16.94
C THR A 29 9.09 5.86 -16.40
N THR A 30 9.23 6.47 -15.22
CA THR A 30 8.18 7.26 -14.58
C THR A 30 8.35 8.73 -14.93
N ASN A 31 7.34 9.30 -15.57
CA ASN A 31 7.35 10.73 -15.92
C ASN A 31 6.58 11.53 -14.89
N GLU A 32 7.20 12.58 -14.35
CA GLU A 32 6.51 13.53 -13.48
C GLU A 32 5.52 14.37 -14.30
N ILE A 33 4.26 14.34 -13.87
CA ILE A 33 3.16 15.03 -14.56
C ILE A 33 3.21 16.51 -14.18
N LYS A 34 3.17 17.38 -15.19
CA LYS A 34 3.07 18.84 -15.02
C LYS A 34 1.65 19.30 -15.35
N PHE A 35 1.13 20.22 -14.56
CA PHE A 35 -0.20 20.81 -14.75
C PHE A 35 -0.13 22.32 -14.52
N VAL A 36 -1.10 23.05 -15.06
CA VAL A 36 -1.11 24.51 -15.01
C VAL A 36 -1.71 24.97 -13.69
N ASP A 37 -0.96 25.73 -12.90
CA ASP A 37 -1.55 26.44 -11.76
C ASP A 37 -2.51 27.51 -12.27
N LEU A 38 -3.79 27.43 -11.89
CA LEU A 38 -4.82 28.35 -12.35
C LEU A 38 -4.62 29.79 -11.85
N ILE A 39 -3.90 29.97 -10.75
CA ILE A 39 -3.65 31.30 -10.17
C ILE A 39 -2.45 31.96 -10.86
N THR A 40 -1.34 31.25 -11.01
CA THR A 40 -0.10 31.82 -11.56
C THR A 40 0.08 31.60 -13.06
N ASN A 41 -0.76 30.75 -13.67
CA ASN A 41 -0.68 30.30 -15.06
C ASN A 41 0.68 29.66 -15.44
N LYS A 42 1.37 29.08 -14.45
CA LYS A 42 2.66 28.39 -14.62
C LYS A 42 2.49 26.88 -14.49
N ASN A 43 3.35 26.13 -15.19
CA ASN A 43 3.41 24.68 -15.01
C ASN A 43 4.03 24.35 -13.64
N ILE A 44 3.31 23.57 -12.85
CA ILE A 44 3.72 23.06 -11.54
C ILE A 44 3.72 21.52 -11.55
N GLN A 45 4.44 20.94 -10.61
CA GLN A 45 4.60 19.49 -10.40
C GLN A 45 4.01 19.04 -9.06
N TYR A 46 3.98 19.93 -8.08
CA TYR A 46 3.55 19.65 -6.71
C TYR A 46 2.15 20.17 -6.44
N ILE A 47 1.42 19.45 -5.61
CA ILE A 47 0.10 19.85 -5.11
C ILE A 47 0.27 20.33 -3.67
N ALA A 48 0.10 21.64 -3.44
CA ALA A 48 0.19 22.28 -2.13
C ALA A 48 -1.09 23.03 -1.73
N SER A 49 -2.11 23.06 -2.61
CA SER A 49 -3.42 23.65 -2.31
C SER A 49 -4.57 22.86 -2.94
N LEU A 50 -5.80 23.16 -2.53
CA LEU A 50 -7.00 22.54 -3.08
C LEU A 50 -7.21 22.90 -4.55
N GLU A 51 -6.92 24.15 -4.93
CA GLU A 51 -6.99 24.64 -6.31
C GLU A 51 -5.99 23.89 -7.20
N GLN A 52 -4.78 23.66 -6.70
CA GLN A 52 -3.76 22.88 -7.41
C GLN A 52 -4.17 21.41 -7.54
N LEU A 53 -4.83 20.84 -6.52
CA LEU A 53 -5.41 19.49 -6.61
C LEU A 53 -6.46 19.40 -7.72
N TRP A 54 -7.40 20.35 -7.78
CA TRP A 54 -8.40 20.39 -8.85
C TRP A 54 -7.78 20.58 -10.23
N SER A 55 -6.76 21.45 -10.34
CA SER A 55 -6.02 21.60 -11.60
C SER A 55 -5.35 20.29 -12.03
N SER A 56 -4.68 19.61 -11.10
CA SER A 56 -4.07 18.30 -11.37
C SER A 56 -5.11 17.29 -11.86
N LEU A 57 -6.24 17.14 -11.16
CA LEU A 57 -7.28 16.17 -11.53
C LEU A 57 -7.92 16.46 -12.90
N THR A 58 -8.09 17.74 -13.25
CA THR A 58 -8.68 18.14 -14.55
C THR A 58 -7.71 18.00 -15.72
N SER A 59 -6.39 18.04 -15.47
CA SER A 59 -5.35 17.84 -16.49
C SER A 59 -5.20 16.39 -16.96
N ILE A 60 -5.75 15.43 -16.19
CA ILE A 60 -5.59 14.01 -16.42
C ILE A 60 -6.81 13.46 -17.17
N LYS A 61 -6.59 12.52 -18.10
CA LYS A 61 -7.68 11.76 -18.73
C LYS A 61 -8.51 11.09 -17.63
N LYS A 62 -9.84 11.16 -17.76
CA LYS A 62 -10.75 10.45 -16.85
C LYS A 62 -10.29 9.01 -16.65
N THR A 63 -10.19 8.56 -15.40
CA THR A 63 -9.41 7.36 -15.11
C THR A 63 -10.00 6.09 -15.73
N TYR A 64 -11.31 6.06 -16.00
CA TYR A 64 -11.96 4.97 -16.74
C TYR A 64 -11.57 4.88 -18.23
N SER A 65 -10.99 5.92 -18.85
CA SER A 65 -10.51 5.90 -20.24
C SER A 65 -8.99 5.75 -20.38
N LEU A 66 -8.29 5.48 -19.27
CA LEU A 66 -6.85 5.23 -19.30
C LEU A 66 -6.50 3.94 -20.04
N ASN A 67 -5.36 3.96 -20.72
CA ASN A 67 -4.84 2.80 -21.41
C ASN A 67 -4.43 1.71 -20.41
N ILE A 68 -4.52 0.46 -20.84
CA ILE A 68 -3.94 -0.65 -20.09
C ILE A 68 -2.44 -0.41 -19.96
N GLY A 69 -1.90 -0.60 -18.76
CA GLY A 69 -0.51 -0.33 -18.42
C GLY A 69 -0.27 1.04 -17.78
N THR A 70 -1.25 1.95 -17.77
CA THR A 70 -1.11 3.24 -17.10
C THR A 70 -0.98 3.07 -15.57
N GLU A 71 -0.02 3.79 -15.00
CA GLU A 71 0.16 3.94 -13.56
C GLU A 71 0.09 5.41 -13.17
N PHE A 72 -0.61 5.71 -12.08
CA PHE A 72 -0.54 7.02 -11.42
C PHE A 72 0.01 6.83 -10.01
N LEU A 73 0.96 7.68 -9.65
CA LEU A 73 1.64 7.65 -8.37
C LEU A 73 1.57 9.06 -7.79
N ILE A 74 1.02 9.20 -6.59
CA ILE A 74 0.93 10.47 -5.86
C ILE A 74 1.61 10.24 -4.52
N PHE A 75 2.76 10.86 -4.31
CA PHE A 75 3.56 10.69 -3.10
C PHE A 75 3.82 12.04 -2.45
N LYS A 76 4.06 12.02 -1.14
CA LYS A 76 4.54 13.19 -0.40
C LYS A 76 5.85 13.68 -1.02
N THR A 77 6.01 14.99 -1.11
CA THR A 77 7.24 15.61 -1.63
C THR A 77 8.47 15.07 -0.91
N GLY A 78 9.48 14.67 -1.67
CA GLY A 78 10.72 14.09 -1.14
C GLY A 78 10.66 12.59 -0.82
N VAL A 79 9.54 11.92 -1.06
CA VAL A 79 9.41 10.45 -0.96
C VAL A 79 9.36 9.87 -2.36
N ASN A 80 10.38 9.09 -2.73
CA ASN A 80 10.36 8.42 -4.03
C ASN A 80 9.38 7.24 -4.01
N PRO A 81 8.63 6.97 -5.09
CA PRO A 81 7.64 5.91 -5.16
C PRO A 81 8.25 4.50 -5.34
N VAL A 82 9.32 4.23 -4.62
CA VAL A 82 10.09 2.97 -4.64
C VAL A 82 10.24 2.44 -3.22
N TRP A 83 10.37 1.13 -3.07
CA TRP A 83 10.44 0.52 -1.72
C TRP A 83 11.81 0.75 -1.07
N GLU A 84 12.83 1.04 -1.86
CA GLU A 84 14.20 1.35 -1.45
C GLU A 84 14.34 2.76 -0.85
N ASP A 85 13.35 3.63 -1.05
CA ASP A 85 13.33 4.95 -0.43
C ASP A 85 13.41 4.81 1.11
N PRO A 86 14.27 5.57 1.82
CA PRO A 86 14.43 5.44 3.26
C PRO A 86 13.11 5.49 4.04
N ILE A 87 12.15 6.31 3.60
CA ILE A 87 10.84 6.46 4.24
C ILE A 87 9.95 5.23 3.97
N ASN A 88 10.06 4.62 2.79
CA ASN A 88 9.25 3.46 2.42
C ASN A 88 9.85 2.12 2.87
N SER A 89 11.17 2.01 3.03
CA SER A 89 11.90 0.74 3.27
C SER A 89 11.38 -0.08 4.46
N LYS A 90 11.01 0.60 5.55
CA LYS A 90 10.45 -0.02 6.78
C LYS A 90 8.92 -0.08 6.79
N GLY A 91 8.32 0.37 5.70
CA GLY A 91 6.89 0.48 5.54
C GLY A 91 6.24 -0.78 4.98
N GLY A 92 5.11 -0.51 4.34
CA GLY A 92 4.38 -1.47 3.52
C GLY A 92 3.30 -0.74 2.74
N ARG A 93 2.43 -1.52 2.10
CA ARG A 93 1.30 -0.99 1.38
C ARG A 93 0.09 -1.90 1.48
N TRP A 94 -1.07 -1.28 1.62
CA TRP A 94 -2.33 -1.95 1.31
C TRP A 94 -2.49 -2.03 -0.20
N VAL A 95 -2.93 -3.18 -0.71
CA VAL A 95 -3.17 -3.44 -2.13
C VAL A 95 -4.61 -3.89 -2.29
N PHE A 96 -5.43 -3.09 -2.95
CA PHE A 96 -6.81 -3.40 -3.30
C PHE A 96 -6.91 -3.69 -4.80
N ARG A 97 -7.46 -4.85 -5.15
CA ARG A 97 -7.59 -5.34 -6.52
C ARG A 97 -9.05 -5.44 -6.91
N PHE A 98 -9.41 -4.72 -7.97
CA PHE A 98 -10.74 -4.64 -8.55
C PHE A 98 -10.77 -5.49 -9.81
N ASN A 99 -11.26 -6.72 -9.69
CA ASN A 99 -11.21 -7.69 -10.77
C ASN A 99 -12.27 -7.42 -11.85
N ARG A 100 -11.89 -7.55 -13.12
CA ARG A 100 -12.77 -7.43 -14.29
C ARG A 100 -12.90 -8.70 -15.13
N LYS A 101 -12.14 -9.77 -14.83
CA LYS A 101 -12.11 -11.07 -15.55
C LYS A 101 -13.46 -11.78 -15.65
N VAL A 102 -14.41 -11.46 -14.79
CA VAL A 102 -15.68 -12.18 -14.73
C VAL A 102 -16.51 -11.99 -16.02
N ILE A 103 -16.10 -11.09 -16.93
CA ILE A 103 -16.96 -10.57 -17.99
C ILE A 103 -16.15 -10.25 -19.27
N ASP A 104 -15.66 -11.26 -19.97
CA ASP A 104 -14.73 -11.04 -21.09
C ASP A 104 -15.37 -10.31 -22.30
N ASP A 105 -16.70 -10.35 -22.50
CA ASP A 105 -17.32 -9.81 -23.73
C ASP A 105 -18.40 -8.72 -23.55
N ASP A 106 -18.71 -8.26 -22.32
CA ASP A 106 -19.72 -7.21 -22.11
C ASP A 106 -19.06 -5.85 -21.83
N TYR A 107 -18.92 -5.06 -22.89
CA TYR A 107 -18.31 -3.73 -22.85
C TYR A 107 -19.00 -2.80 -21.83
N ALA A 108 -20.33 -2.84 -21.73
CA ALA A 108 -21.08 -1.98 -20.82
C ALA A 108 -20.81 -2.33 -19.34
N LYS A 109 -20.66 -3.63 -19.02
CA LYS A 109 -20.26 -4.06 -17.67
C LYS A 109 -18.80 -3.71 -17.38
N GLN A 110 -17.90 -3.86 -18.35
CA GLN A 110 -16.49 -3.45 -18.18
C GLN A 110 -16.39 -1.94 -17.92
N GLU A 111 -17.13 -1.12 -18.66
CA GLU A 111 -17.18 0.32 -18.45
C GLU A 111 -17.69 0.67 -17.05
N LYS A 112 -18.76 0.01 -16.57
CA LYS A 112 -19.28 0.20 -15.21
C LYS A 112 -18.23 -0.14 -14.13
N LEU A 113 -17.52 -1.26 -14.28
CA LEU A 113 -16.46 -1.65 -13.36
C LEU A 113 -15.29 -0.64 -13.35
N ARG A 114 -14.93 -0.10 -14.51
CA ARG A 114 -13.90 0.94 -14.63
C ARG A 114 -14.34 2.28 -14.04
N LYS A 115 -15.61 2.67 -14.22
CA LYS A 115 -16.19 3.85 -13.56
C LYS A 115 -16.18 3.72 -12.04
N ARG A 116 -16.44 2.51 -11.54
CA ARG A 116 -16.36 2.21 -10.11
C ARG A 116 -14.95 2.38 -9.55
N SER A 117 -13.94 1.73 -10.15
CA SER A 117 -12.54 1.86 -9.69
C SER A 117 -12.03 3.31 -9.81
N CYS A 118 -12.43 4.02 -10.87
CA CYS A 118 -12.20 5.45 -11.07
C CYS A 118 -12.73 6.32 -9.92
N LEU A 119 -14.00 6.14 -9.56
CA LEU A 119 -14.62 6.92 -8.49
C LEU A 119 -13.93 6.66 -7.13
N ILE A 120 -13.58 5.40 -6.86
CA ILE A 120 -12.85 5.01 -5.64
C ILE A 120 -11.48 5.66 -5.60
N TRP A 121 -10.73 5.64 -6.70
CA TRP A 121 -9.43 6.31 -6.80
C TRP A 121 -9.55 7.80 -6.50
N GLU A 122 -10.46 8.51 -7.17
CA GLU A 122 -10.65 9.96 -6.99
C GLU A 122 -11.05 10.30 -5.55
N ARG A 123 -11.94 9.52 -4.94
CA ARG A 123 -12.36 9.70 -3.54
C ARG A 123 -11.22 9.43 -2.56
N LEU A 124 -10.38 8.43 -2.81
CA LEU A 124 -9.20 8.16 -1.98
C LEU A 124 -8.16 9.27 -2.07
N VAL A 125 -7.91 9.79 -3.28
CA VAL A 125 -7.02 10.94 -3.47
C VAL A 125 -7.54 12.15 -2.70
N LEU A 126 -8.81 12.51 -2.88
CA LEU A 126 -9.42 13.64 -2.17
C LEU A 126 -9.32 13.47 -0.65
N LYS A 127 -9.83 12.37 -0.09
CA LYS A 127 -9.83 12.16 1.37
C LYS A 127 -8.43 12.08 1.96
N THR A 128 -7.45 11.56 1.22
CA THR A 128 -6.06 11.51 1.69
C THR A 128 -5.44 12.90 1.73
N LEU A 129 -5.59 13.68 0.64
CA LEU A 129 -4.98 15.01 0.53
C LEU A 129 -5.67 16.06 1.42
N THR A 130 -6.97 15.91 1.68
CA THR A 130 -7.70 16.80 2.60
C THR A 130 -7.62 16.35 4.06
N GLY A 131 -6.91 15.26 4.37
CA GLY A 131 -6.77 14.74 5.73
C GLY A 131 -8.06 14.18 6.34
N SER A 132 -9.03 13.75 5.53
CA SER A 132 -10.34 13.25 5.99
C SER A 132 -10.53 11.74 5.77
N LEU A 133 -9.46 11.02 5.42
CA LEU A 133 -9.49 9.58 5.22
C LEU A 133 -9.81 8.82 6.51
N ILE A 134 -9.20 9.23 7.62
CA ILE A 134 -9.40 8.58 8.93
C ILE A 134 -10.68 9.12 9.57
N PRO A 135 -11.64 8.28 9.97
CA PRO A 135 -12.90 8.74 10.55
C PRO A 135 -12.73 9.49 11.88
N ASN A 136 -13.61 10.48 12.09
CA ASN A 136 -13.72 11.28 13.31
C ASN A 136 -14.08 10.47 14.58
N SER A 137 -14.40 9.18 14.45
CA SER A 137 -14.56 8.27 15.58
C SER A 137 -13.24 7.99 16.32
N ASN A 138 -12.09 8.29 15.68
CA ASN A 138 -10.76 8.23 16.31
C ASN A 138 -10.38 9.59 16.91
N THR A 139 -9.52 9.60 17.92
CA THR A 139 -8.98 10.85 18.49
C THR A 139 -8.14 11.61 17.47
N GLN A 140 -8.06 12.94 17.60
CA GLN A 140 -7.25 13.78 16.69
C GLN A 140 -5.79 13.31 16.63
N GLU A 141 -5.21 12.93 17.77
CA GLU A 141 -3.83 12.41 17.83
C GLU A 141 -3.64 11.14 16.98
N ILE A 142 -4.62 10.23 16.97
CA ILE A 142 -4.58 9.02 16.14
C ILE A 142 -4.76 9.37 14.67
N GLN A 143 -5.66 10.30 14.34
CA GLN A 143 -5.87 10.78 12.97
C GLN A 143 -4.57 11.37 12.42
N ASP A 144 -3.95 12.31 13.14
CA ASP A 144 -2.70 12.95 12.74
C ASP A 144 -1.57 11.93 12.60
N LEU A 145 -1.45 11.00 13.55
CA LEU A 145 -0.45 9.94 13.51
C LEU A 145 -0.56 9.09 12.24
N LEU A 146 -1.78 8.66 11.90
CA LEU A 146 -2.04 7.79 10.74
C LEU A 146 -1.92 8.54 9.41
N LEU A 147 -2.46 9.75 9.32
CA LEU A 147 -2.34 10.59 8.12
C LEU A 147 -0.89 10.97 7.83
N ASN A 148 -0.10 11.23 8.87
CA ASN A 148 1.33 11.48 8.73
C ASN A 148 2.11 10.23 8.30
N ASP A 149 1.65 9.04 8.68
CA ASP A 149 2.28 7.77 8.28
C ASP A 149 2.07 7.39 6.81
N ILE A 150 1.04 7.94 6.14
CA ILE A 150 0.78 7.70 4.71
C ILE A 150 1.89 8.33 3.86
N CYS A 151 2.51 7.57 2.97
CA CYS A 151 3.56 8.02 2.07
C CYS A 151 3.02 8.42 0.70
N GLY A 152 2.06 7.64 0.18
CA GLY A 152 1.54 7.86 -1.17
C GLY A 152 0.45 6.87 -1.58
N LEU A 153 -0.15 7.17 -2.72
CA LEU A 153 -1.21 6.41 -3.38
C LEU A 153 -0.74 5.99 -4.78
N VAL A 154 -1.13 4.79 -5.20
CA VAL A 154 -0.83 4.26 -6.53
C VAL A 154 -2.08 3.69 -7.17
N LEU A 155 -2.39 4.11 -8.39
CA LEU A 155 -3.34 3.44 -9.28
C LEU A 155 -2.55 2.71 -10.37
N SER A 156 -2.92 1.47 -10.65
CA SER A 156 -2.36 0.64 -11.71
C SER A 156 -3.48 0.03 -12.53
N VAL A 157 -3.60 0.47 -13.79
CA VAL A 157 -4.60 -0.04 -14.74
C VAL A 157 -3.99 -1.25 -15.45
N ARG A 158 -4.48 -2.45 -15.19
CA ARG A 158 -4.02 -3.68 -15.87
C ARG A 158 -5.04 -4.14 -16.90
N LYS A 159 -4.81 -5.27 -17.56
CA LYS A 159 -5.75 -5.84 -18.54
C LYS A 159 -7.04 -6.30 -17.86
N ASP A 160 -6.88 -7.00 -16.75
CA ASP A 160 -7.94 -7.79 -16.12
C ASP A 160 -8.39 -7.27 -14.75
N GLU A 161 -7.68 -6.26 -14.23
CA GLU A 161 -7.95 -5.67 -12.92
C GLU A 161 -7.46 -4.22 -12.89
N ASP A 162 -8.03 -3.42 -11.98
CA ASP A 162 -7.39 -2.20 -11.52
C ASP A 162 -6.86 -2.45 -10.12
N ILE A 163 -5.69 -1.90 -9.82
CA ILE A 163 -5.05 -2.05 -8.52
C ILE A 163 -4.86 -0.67 -7.92
N ILE A 164 -5.43 -0.46 -6.74
CA ILE A 164 -5.22 0.76 -5.94
C ILE A 164 -4.37 0.37 -4.73
N SER A 165 -3.30 1.10 -4.46
CA SER A 165 -2.45 0.88 -3.29
C SER A 165 -2.28 2.14 -2.47
N LEU A 166 -2.22 1.98 -1.15
CA LEU A 166 -1.85 3.03 -0.20
C LEU A 166 -0.60 2.60 0.55
N TRP A 167 0.44 3.41 0.43
CA TRP A 167 1.76 3.18 1.03
C TRP A 167 1.87 3.91 2.36
N ASN A 168 2.50 3.27 3.34
CA ASN A 168 2.71 3.84 4.66
C ASN A 168 4.10 3.48 5.21
N SER A 169 4.72 4.40 5.97
CA SER A 169 6.12 4.30 6.39
C SER A 169 6.34 3.34 7.56
N ASN A 170 5.31 3.14 8.39
CA ASN A 170 5.36 2.49 9.70
C ASN A 170 6.40 3.08 10.68
N LEU A 171 7.07 4.21 10.39
CA LEU A 171 8.21 4.70 11.17
C LEU A 171 7.86 4.95 12.64
N ASN A 172 6.66 5.49 12.90
CA ASN A 172 6.18 5.80 14.25
C ASN A 172 5.80 4.56 15.07
N PHE A 173 5.82 3.37 14.49
CA PHE A 173 5.48 2.12 15.18
C PHE A 173 6.68 1.24 15.51
N TYR A 174 7.89 1.61 15.06
CA TYR A 174 9.15 0.93 15.42
C TYR A 174 9.90 1.78 16.45
N GLY A 175 9.79 1.47 17.74
CA GLY A 175 10.41 2.33 18.76
C GLY A 175 10.17 1.94 20.21
N GLY A 176 10.20 0.64 20.53
CA GLY A 176 10.06 0.16 21.91
C GLY A 176 11.36 -0.08 22.67
N ASN A 177 12.54 -0.08 22.03
CA ASN A 177 13.81 -0.43 22.70
C ASN A 177 15.04 0.17 22.00
N LEU A 178 15.20 1.49 22.05
CA LEU A 178 16.52 2.11 21.88
C LEU A 178 16.77 3.10 23.02
N ASN A 179 17.40 2.59 24.07
CA ASN A 179 18.25 3.29 25.04
C ASN A 179 18.04 4.80 25.22
N SER A 180 16.96 5.20 25.88
CA SER A 180 16.98 6.49 26.58
C SER A 180 16.06 6.46 27.80
N ASN A 181 16.52 7.10 28.86
CA ASN A 181 15.85 7.32 30.14
C ASN A 181 14.58 8.20 30.04
N LYS A 182 13.76 8.04 29.00
CA LYS A 182 12.42 8.63 28.89
C LYS A 182 11.38 7.54 29.11
N LYS A 183 11.07 7.31 30.40
CA LYS A 183 9.72 6.87 30.77
C LYS A 183 8.74 7.90 30.17
N ASP A 184 7.65 7.42 29.58
CA ASP A 184 6.42 8.18 29.27
C ASP A 184 6.11 8.62 27.82
N SER A 185 6.63 7.97 26.77
CA SER A 185 5.93 7.97 25.48
C SER A 185 5.14 6.67 25.32
N LYS A 186 3.96 6.61 25.95
CA LYS A 186 3.04 5.47 25.78
C LYS A 186 2.67 5.40 24.29
N LYS A 187 3.02 4.30 23.62
CA LYS A 187 2.69 4.08 22.20
C LYS A 187 1.16 4.17 22.02
N LEU A 188 0.68 5.18 21.29
CA LEU A 188 -0.76 5.48 21.17
C LEU A 188 -1.56 4.28 20.65
N ILE A 189 -1.05 3.64 19.58
CA ILE A 189 -1.62 2.44 18.99
C ILE A 189 -0.50 1.52 18.45
N THR A 190 -0.82 0.22 18.34
CA THR A 190 0.07 -0.77 17.72
C THR A 190 0.08 -0.66 16.19
N SER A 191 1.11 -1.19 15.52
CA SER A 191 1.15 -1.26 14.05
C SER A 191 -0.01 -2.07 13.48
N PHE A 192 -0.47 -3.09 14.20
CA PHE A 192 -1.65 -3.86 13.82
C PHE A 192 -2.93 -3.00 13.84
N GLN A 193 -3.15 -2.24 14.92
CA GLN A 193 -4.28 -1.32 15.03
C GLN A 193 -4.23 -0.25 13.94
N ALA A 194 -3.05 0.34 13.70
CA ALA A 194 -2.85 1.32 12.64
C ALA A 194 -3.23 0.77 11.25
N ARG A 195 -2.72 -0.41 10.90
CA ARG A 195 -3.05 -1.09 9.65
C ARG A 195 -4.55 -1.37 9.53
N ARG A 196 -5.19 -1.79 10.62
CA ARG A 196 -6.63 -2.08 10.66
C ARG A 196 -7.46 -0.82 10.44
N ILE A 197 -7.14 0.29 11.13
CA ILE A 197 -7.85 1.56 10.96
C ILE A 197 -7.72 2.06 9.51
N ILE A 198 -6.52 2.02 8.91
CA ILE A 198 -6.32 2.40 7.51
C ILE A 198 -7.13 1.50 6.56
N CYS A 199 -7.10 0.19 6.77
CA CYS A 199 -7.88 -0.76 5.96
C CYS A 199 -9.38 -0.47 6.04
N ASP A 200 -9.91 -0.32 7.24
CA ASP A 200 -11.32 -0.05 7.47
C ASP A 200 -11.73 1.30 6.86
N SER A 201 -10.84 2.30 6.91
CA SER A 201 -11.02 3.60 6.26
C SER A 201 -11.14 3.47 4.75
N ILE A 202 -10.25 2.71 4.09
CA ILE A 202 -10.32 2.47 2.64
C ILE A 202 -11.60 1.71 2.28
N LEU A 203 -11.96 0.67 3.04
CA LEU A 203 -13.18 -0.11 2.81
C LEU A 203 -14.45 0.75 2.91
N ARG A 204 -14.48 1.73 3.82
CA ARG A 204 -15.59 2.71 3.89
C ARG A 204 -15.69 3.55 2.63
N VAL A 205 -14.56 4.03 2.10
CA VAL A 205 -14.57 4.79 0.84
C VAL A 205 -15.13 3.95 -0.30
N ILE A 206 -14.79 2.67 -0.35
CA ILE A 206 -15.33 1.79 -1.40
C ILE A 206 -16.85 1.63 -1.25
N ARG A 207 -17.35 1.42 -0.02
CA ARG A 207 -18.79 1.32 0.24
C ARG A 207 -19.53 2.61 -0.09
N GLU A 208 -18.97 3.77 0.27
CA GLU A 208 -19.49 5.09 -0.11
C GLU A 208 -19.66 5.20 -1.63
N CYS A 209 -18.63 4.80 -2.39
CA CYS A 209 -18.68 4.80 -3.86
C CYS A 209 -19.73 3.85 -4.41
N ASP A 210 -19.88 2.67 -3.81
CA ASP A 210 -20.89 1.67 -4.23
C ASP A 210 -22.32 2.20 -4.00
N LEU A 211 -22.57 2.86 -2.86
CA LEU A 211 -23.86 3.50 -2.57
C LEU A 211 -24.18 4.64 -3.56
N ILE A 212 -23.19 5.47 -3.89
CA ILE A 212 -23.32 6.54 -4.89
C ILE A 212 -23.73 5.95 -6.24
N LEU A 213 -23.07 4.87 -6.68
CA LEU A 213 -23.34 4.25 -7.98
C LEU A 213 -24.67 3.51 -8.05
N GLN A 214 -25.20 3.07 -6.90
CA GLN A 214 -26.54 2.49 -6.80
C GLN A 214 -27.66 3.55 -6.82
N GLY A 215 -27.32 4.83 -6.71
CA GLY A 215 -28.30 5.92 -6.63
C GLY A 215 -28.99 6.02 -5.27
N ASN A 216 -28.36 5.52 -4.21
CA ASN A 216 -28.91 5.67 -2.86
C ASN A 216 -28.73 7.11 -2.38
N ASN A 217 -29.83 7.72 -1.92
CA ASN A 217 -29.87 9.12 -1.45
C ASN A 217 -29.11 9.35 -0.12
N ASP A 218 -28.70 8.29 0.56
CA ASP A 218 -28.03 8.32 1.87
C ASP A 218 -26.49 8.16 1.76
N CYS A 219 -25.90 8.67 0.67
CA CYS A 219 -24.46 8.61 0.45
C CYS A 219 -23.67 9.65 1.26
N ILE A 220 -24.35 10.52 2.02
CA ILE A 220 -23.73 11.57 2.85
C ILE A 220 -23.23 10.95 4.17
N GLU A 221 -23.96 9.98 4.73
CA GLU A 221 -23.60 9.31 5.98
C GLU A 221 -23.33 7.82 5.74
N THR A 222 -22.08 7.47 5.44
CA THR A 222 -21.69 6.06 5.51
C THR A 222 -21.50 5.70 6.98
N LEU A 223 -22.54 5.17 7.62
CA LEU A 223 -22.49 4.78 9.03
C LEU A 223 -21.25 3.89 9.29
N ASP A 224 -20.58 4.16 10.41
CA ASP A 224 -19.51 3.35 11.03
C ASP A 224 -20.07 2.00 11.54
N THR A 225 -20.91 1.36 10.73
CA THR A 225 -21.24 -0.03 11.02
C THR A 225 -19.93 -0.77 10.79
N GLY A 226 -19.42 -1.44 11.83
CA GLY A 226 -18.30 -2.39 11.75
C GLY A 226 -18.64 -3.60 10.86
N SER A 227 -19.22 -3.33 9.70
CA SER A 227 -19.69 -4.23 8.68
C SER A 227 -18.49 -5.06 8.21
N ASN A 228 -18.49 -6.31 8.65
CA ASN A 228 -17.67 -7.38 8.07
C ASN A 228 -18.17 -7.79 6.68
N GLU A 229 -19.12 -7.05 6.12
CA GLU A 229 -19.73 -7.33 4.84
C GLU A 229 -18.68 -7.15 3.74
N ARG A 230 -18.55 -8.21 2.94
CA ARG A 230 -17.57 -8.26 1.86
C ARG A 230 -17.94 -7.21 0.82
N VAL A 231 -16.98 -6.35 0.51
CA VAL A 231 -17.09 -5.45 -0.64
C VAL A 231 -17.04 -6.28 -1.91
N TYR A 232 -18.07 -6.17 -2.74
CA TYR A 232 -18.20 -7.00 -3.93
C TYR A 232 -17.05 -6.77 -4.93
N GLY A 233 -16.49 -7.85 -5.46
CA GLY A 233 -15.49 -7.82 -6.53
C GLY A 233 -14.13 -7.23 -6.14
N VAL A 234 -13.84 -7.09 -4.84
CA VAL A 234 -12.58 -6.53 -4.34
C VAL A 234 -11.84 -7.56 -3.50
N SER A 235 -10.57 -7.80 -3.82
CA SER A 235 -9.65 -8.49 -2.92
C SER A 235 -8.61 -7.51 -2.40
N PHE A 236 -8.10 -7.73 -1.19
CA PHE A 236 -7.11 -6.85 -0.62
C PHE A 236 -6.14 -7.60 0.29
N GLU A 237 -4.92 -7.07 0.39
CA GLU A 237 -3.85 -7.61 1.22
C GLU A 237 -2.90 -6.50 1.65
N TYR A 238 -2.22 -6.69 2.79
CA TYR A 238 -1.12 -5.82 3.20
C TYR A 238 0.20 -6.46 2.81
N ARG A 239 1.01 -5.75 2.02
CA ARG A 239 2.35 -6.20 1.61
C ARG A 239 3.41 -5.40 2.34
N VAL A 240 4.30 -6.09 3.03
CA VAL A 240 5.43 -5.49 3.73
C VAL A 240 6.58 -5.30 2.74
N HIS A 241 7.35 -4.23 2.85
CA HIS A 241 8.55 -4.03 2.00
C HIS A 241 9.72 -4.89 2.51
N ALA A 242 10.59 -5.34 1.60
CA ALA A 242 11.54 -6.44 1.84
C ALA A 242 12.51 -6.23 3.03
N ASP A 243 12.87 -4.99 3.36
CA ASP A 243 13.80 -4.71 4.47
C ASP A 243 13.18 -4.90 5.86
N ASN A 244 11.86 -4.99 5.96
CA ASN A 244 11.15 -5.28 7.21
C ASN A 244 11.27 -6.74 7.65
N GLU A 245 11.52 -7.68 6.73
CA GLU A 245 11.69 -9.10 7.08
C GLU A 245 13.08 -9.37 7.69
N ARG A 246 14.12 -8.69 7.18
CA ARG A 246 15.51 -8.86 7.61
C ARG A 246 15.78 -8.40 9.05
N GLU A 247 15.05 -7.40 9.56
CA GLU A 247 15.19 -6.99 10.97
C GLU A 247 14.60 -8.04 11.94
N LYS A 248 13.55 -8.78 11.55
CA LYS A 248 13.00 -9.87 12.39
C LYS A 248 14.00 -11.02 12.57
N GLU A 249 14.78 -11.34 11.53
CA GLU A 249 15.81 -12.37 11.59
C GLU A 249 16.99 -11.94 12.49
N LYS A 250 17.40 -10.67 12.43
CA LYS A 250 18.48 -10.16 13.30
C LYS A 250 18.12 -10.23 14.79
N VAL A 251 16.86 -9.96 15.16
CA VAL A 251 16.40 -10.06 16.55
C VAL A 251 16.37 -11.50 17.05
N MET A 252 16.08 -12.47 16.18
CA MET A 252 16.14 -13.89 16.57
C MET A 252 17.56 -14.41 16.78
N TYR A 253 18.54 -13.91 16.02
CA TYR A 253 19.93 -14.36 16.14
C TYR A 253 20.78 -13.56 17.15
N SER A 254 20.37 -12.36 17.55
CA SER A 254 21.12 -11.56 18.55
C SER A 254 20.79 -11.88 20.01
N GLY A 255 19.94 -12.89 20.26
CA GLY A 255 19.43 -13.24 21.60
C GLY A 255 20.35 -14.09 22.47
N ASN A 256 21.53 -14.51 22.01
CA ASN A 256 22.45 -15.33 22.81
C ASN A 256 23.90 -15.06 22.41
N THR A 257 24.59 -14.13 23.08
CA THR A 257 26.02 -14.26 23.40
C THR A 257 26.44 -13.19 24.41
N SER A 258 26.42 -13.54 25.70
CA SER A 258 27.36 -12.98 26.68
C SER A 258 27.64 -14.01 27.78
N SER A 259 28.74 -14.75 27.65
CA SER A 259 29.63 -15.04 28.79
C SER A 259 30.95 -15.62 28.29
N SER A 260 32.00 -15.11 28.90
CA SER A 260 33.41 -15.35 28.66
C SER A 260 33.96 -16.55 29.46
N LEU A 261 35.06 -17.12 28.94
CA LEU A 261 36.12 -17.88 29.61
C LEU A 261 35.85 -19.34 30.02
N SER A 262 36.53 -20.27 29.33
CA SER A 262 37.73 -20.99 29.81
C SER A 262 37.87 -22.37 29.14
N SER A 263 39.05 -22.67 28.60
CA SER A 263 39.49 -24.04 28.35
C SER A 263 40.03 -24.62 29.67
N PRO A 264 39.84 -25.92 29.96
CA PRO A 264 40.95 -26.83 29.74
C PRO A 264 40.60 -28.30 29.36
N SER A 265 41.59 -28.92 28.69
CA SER A 265 42.06 -30.32 28.75
C SER A 265 41.12 -31.52 28.55
N LEU A 266 41.48 -32.28 27.51
CA LEU A 266 41.44 -33.74 27.36
C LEU A 266 41.13 -34.58 28.62
N ASN A 267 40.13 -35.46 28.49
CA ASN A 267 40.24 -36.81 29.04
C ASN A 267 39.41 -37.81 28.21
N THR A 268 40.10 -38.80 27.67
CA THR A 268 39.57 -40.00 27.02
C THR A 268 39.08 -40.99 28.08
N ASN A 269 37.86 -41.54 27.94
CA ASN A 269 37.60 -42.97 28.08
C ASN A 269 36.14 -43.37 27.82
N ASN A 270 35.99 -44.22 26.79
CA ASN A 270 35.19 -45.44 26.70
C ASN A 270 33.71 -45.53 27.11
N ASN A 271 32.95 -45.94 26.07
CA ASN A 271 32.05 -47.09 26.00
C ASN A 271 30.52 -46.90 26.13
N ASN A 272 29.89 -47.52 25.12
CA ASN A 272 28.59 -48.17 25.05
C ASN A 272 27.35 -47.39 24.57
N SER A 273 27.09 -47.63 23.28
CA SER A 273 25.92 -48.36 22.77
C SER A 273 24.60 -47.64 22.51
N ASN A 274 24.13 -47.94 21.30
CA ASN A 274 22.74 -47.99 20.82
C ASN A 274 22.12 -46.73 20.22
N ASN A 275 22.24 -46.68 18.89
CA ASN A 275 21.16 -46.70 17.89
C ASN A 275 19.98 -45.72 17.98
N ASN A 276 19.86 -45.04 16.83
CA ASN A 276 18.68 -44.75 16.03
C ASN A 276 18.19 -43.28 15.95
N THR A 277 18.58 -42.74 14.80
CA THR A 277 18.08 -41.63 14.00
C THR A 277 16.58 -41.34 14.09
N ASN A 278 16.25 -40.10 14.45
CA ASN A 278 14.97 -39.45 14.16
C ASN A 278 15.09 -38.68 12.84
N GLY A 279 14.40 -39.16 11.80
CA GLY A 279 14.15 -38.42 10.56
C GLY A 279 12.70 -37.92 10.55
N TYR A 280 12.51 -36.61 10.67
CA TYR A 280 11.22 -35.96 10.44
C TYR A 280 10.99 -35.79 8.93
N HIS A 281 9.90 -36.38 8.42
CA HIS A 281 9.34 -36.05 7.11
C HIS A 281 7.93 -35.49 7.30
N GLY A 282 7.66 -34.41 6.57
CA GLY A 282 6.48 -33.57 6.73
C GLY A 282 5.20 -34.16 6.16
N HIS A 283 4.09 -33.48 6.45
CA HIS A 283 2.84 -33.64 5.70
C HIS A 283 2.16 -32.29 5.48
N HIS A 284 2.12 -31.91 4.21
CA HIS A 284 1.13 -31.02 3.61
C HIS A 284 -0.29 -31.50 3.89
N TYR A 285 -1.20 -30.58 4.22
CA TYR A 285 -2.63 -30.79 4.01
C TYR A 285 -3.20 -29.70 3.11
N ASN A 286 -3.45 -30.11 1.87
CA ASN A 286 -4.27 -29.47 0.86
C ASN A 286 -5.68 -30.05 1.03
N ARG A 287 -6.74 -29.23 1.18
CA ARG A 287 -8.12 -29.75 1.19
C ARG A 287 -9.00 -28.98 0.21
N LYS A 288 -9.12 -29.57 -0.99
CA LYS A 288 -10.22 -29.38 -1.93
C LYS A 288 -11.49 -30.00 -1.33
N TYR A 289 -12.64 -29.36 -1.53
CA TYR A 289 -13.93 -30.05 -1.52
C TYR A 289 -14.68 -29.75 -2.80
N ASN A 290 -15.26 -30.82 -3.33
CA ASN A 290 -15.91 -30.94 -4.62
C ASN A 290 -17.43 -31.09 -4.43
N ASN A 291 -18.13 -30.84 -5.53
CA ASN A 291 -19.57 -30.69 -5.78
C ASN A 291 -20.53 -31.86 -5.45
N ASN A 292 -21.83 -31.52 -5.59
CA ASN A 292 -23.07 -32.32 -5.78
C ASN A 292 -23.94 -32.52 -4.52
N ASN A 293 -25.28 -32.46 -4.53
CA ASN A 293 -26.36 -32.19 -5.50
C ASN A 293 -27.68 -32.11 -4.69
N ASN A 294 -28.65 -31.26 -5.04
CA ASN A 294 -30.03 -31.70 -5.34
C ASN A 294 -30.99 -30.57 -5.74
N ARG A 295 -31.80 -30.91 -6.74
CA ARG A 295 -32.93 -30.16 -7.32
C ARG A 295 -34.17 -30.27 -6.43
N ASN A 296 -35.01 -29.24 -6.42
CA ASN A 296 -36.43 -29.39 -6.74
C ASN A 296 -37.08 -28.03 -7.10
N SER A 297 -37.94 -28.11 -8.10
CA SER A 297 -38.67 -27.04 -8.78
C SER A 297 -39.98 -26.68 -8.09
N LEU A 298 -40.41 -25.42 -8.22
CA LEU A 298 -41.82 -25.09 -8.46
C LEU A 298 -41.96 -23.74 -9.19
N ARG A 299 -42.99 -23.67 -10.02
CA ARG A 299 -43.28 -22.77 -11.16
C ARG A 299 -44.21 -21.61 -10.79
N GLU A 300 -44.16 -20.59 -11.66
CA GLU A 300 -45.21 -19.60 -12.06
C GLU A 300 -45.70 -18.63 -10.96
N SER A 301 -45.91 -17.33 -11.22
CA SER A 301 -46.68 -16.74 -12.30
C SER A 301 -46.30 -15.29 -12.67
N VAL A 302 -46.60 -14.96 -13.91
CA VAL A 302 -46.62 -13.65 -14.60
C VAL A 302 -47.68 -12.73 -13.99
N THR A 303 -47.40 -11.42 -13.86
CA THR A 303 -48.32 -10.33 -14.23
C THR A 303 -47.59 -8.98 -14.38
N SER A 304 -47.79 -8.40 -15.54
CA SER A 304 -47.58 -7.00 -15.96
C SER A 304 -48.46 -6.00 -15.23
N THR A 305 -47.98 -4.78 -14.93
CA THR A 305 -48.74 -3.54 -15.19
C THR A 305 -47.83 -2.30 -15.23
N THR A 306 -48.05 -1.50 -16.25
CA THR A 306 -47.68 -0.09 -16.46
C THR A 306 -48.21 0.85 -15.37
N HIS A 307 -47.42 1.85 -14.99
CA HIS A 307 -47.78 3.27 -15.05
C HIS A 307 -46.55 4.17 -15.01
#